data_AF-A0A7K2XJX7-F1
#
_entry.id   AF-A0A7K2XJX7-F1
#
_cell.length_a   1.000
_cell.length_b   1.000
_cell.length_c   1.000
_cell.angle_alpha   90.00
_cell.angle_beta   90.00
_cell.angle_gamma   90.00
#
_symmetry.space_group_name_H-M   'P 1'
#
loop_
_entity.id
_entity.type
_entity.pdbx_description
1 polymer ?
#
loop_
_entity_poly.entity_id
_entity_poly.type
_entity_poly.pdbx_seq_one_letter_code
_entity_poly.pdbx_strand_id
1 'polypeptide(L)'
;MKDLTFEQKRSVSRAEAAEQLMRLATALRDGGEVEWNVGHGTLSLRVPDELHSEIEVEIGDGRIELEIELEWSTARLRPAPPKPPAGAEEKEESEGKPRKAGQRKSAPAKPKRAGTGTSTGTRRATSAKRSAAAP
;
A
#
# COMPACT_ATOMS: atom_id res chain seq x y z
N MET A 1 -8.10 14.23 -11.91
CA MET A 1 -8.89 13.11 -12.47
C MET A 1 -9.71 12.53 -11.32
N LYS A 2 -10.85 11.90 -11.59
CA LYS A 2 -11.57 11.15 -10.55
C LYS A 2 -10.84 9.85 -10.26
N ASP A 3 -10.90 9.41 -9.02
CA ASP A 3 -10.44 8.08 -8.63
C ASP A 3 -11.28 7.02 -9.34
N LEU A 4 -10.62 5.98 -9.85
CA LEU A 4 -11.23 4.88 -10.58
C LEU A 4 -11.28 3.66 -9.65
N THR A 5 -12.46 3.06 -9.51
CA THR A 5 -12.64 1.78 -8.83
C THR A 5 -13.32 0.80 -9.79
N PHE A 6 -12.82 -0.42 -9.83
CA PHE A 6 -13.38 -1.52 -10.61
C PHE A 6 -13.56 -2.74 -9.68
N GLU A 7 -14.75 -3.34 -9.68
CA GLU A 7 -15.07 -4.55 -8.93
C GLU A 7 -15.80 -5.55 -9.84
N GLN A 8 -15.41 -6.82 -9.79
CA GLN A 8 -16.09 -7.89 -10.50
C GLN A 8 -16.23 -9.13 -9.60
N LYS A 9 -17.48 -9.55 -9.35
CA LYS A 9 -17.82 -10.76 -8.60
C LYS A 9 -18.35 -11.83 -9.55
N ARG A 10 -17.65 -12.96 -9.65
CA ARG A 10 -18.08 -14.12 -10.44
C ARG A 10 -17.47 -15.41 -9.89
N SER A 11 -18.16 -16.53 -10.08
CA SER A 11 -17.59 -17.85 -9.79
C SER A 11 -16.71 -18.30 -10.96
N VAL A 12 -15.49 -18.70 -10.66
CA VAL A 12 -14.52 -19.22 -11.63
C VAL A 12 -14.11 -20.65 -11.26
N SER A 13 -13.62 -21.41 -12.25
CA SER A 13 -13.02 -22.72 -11.97
C SER A 13 -11.64 -22.57 -11.31
N ARG A 14 -11.18 -23.63 -10.64
CA ARG A 14 -9.81 -23.66 -10.07
C ARG A 14 -8.72 -23.41 -11.13
N ALA A 15 -8.90 -23.94 -12.34
CA ALA A 15 -7.95 -23.76 -13.43
C ALA A 15 -7.93 -22.31 -13.93
N GLU A 16 -9.11 -21.72 -14.10
CA GLU A 16 -9.23 -20.32 -14.52
C GLU A 16 -8.63 -19.36 -13.48
N ALA A 17 -8.86 -19.62 -12.18
CA ALA A 17 -8.23 -18.86 -11.11
C ALA A 17 -6.71 -18.97 -11.14
N ALA A 18 -6.17 -20.18 -11.34
CA ALA A 18 -4.74 -20.41 -11.44
C ALA A 18 -4.11 -19.67 -12.64
N GLU A 19 -4.78 -19.65 -13.79
CA GLU A 19 -4.31 -18.88 -14.95
C GLU A 19 -4.28 -17.38 -14.67
N GLN A 20 -5.30 -16.84 -14.01
CA GLN A 20 -5.34 -15.42 -13.64
C GLN A 20 -4.22 -15.06 -12.67
N LEU A 21 -4.00 -15.88 -11.63
CA LEU A 21 -2.92 -15.68 -10.67
C LEU A 21 -1.54 -15.82 -11.31
N MET A 22 -1.37 -16.74 -12.26
CA MET A 22 -0.10 -16.92 -12.96
C MET A 22 0.24 -15.74 -13.87
N ARG A 23 -0.76 -15.11 -14.50
CA ARG A 23 -0.55 -13.86 -15.27
C ARG A 23 -0.08 -12.73 -14.37
N LEU A 24 -0.74 -12.53 -13.22
CA LEU A 24 -0.30 -11.57 -12.22
C LEU A 24 1.11 -11.87 -11.71
N ALA A 25 1.38 -13.13 -11.33
CA ALA A 25 2.69 -13.56 -10.85
C ALA A 25 3.80 -13.33 -11.89
N THR A 26 3.51 -13.53 -13.17
CA THR A 26 4.46 -13.25 -14.27
C THR A 26 4.77 -11.75 -14.34
N ALA A 27 3.74 -10.89 -14.32
CA ALA A 27 3.93 -9.44 -14.32
C ALA A 27 4.66 -8.92 -13.06
N LEU A 28 4.42 -9.52 -11.89
CA LEU A 28 5.13 -9.21 -10.65
C LEU A 28 6.62 -9.59 -10.71
N ARG A 29 6.95 -10.72 -11.35
CA ARG A 29 8.33 -11.20 -11.44
C ARG A 29 9.12 -10.45 -12.51
N ASP A 30 8.52 -10.25 -13.67
CA ASP A 30 9.21 -9.79 -14.87
C ASP A 30 9.02 -8.26 -15.08
N GLY A 31 8.13 -7.64 -14.30
CA GLY A 31 7.66 -6.26 -14.49
C GLY A 31 6.69 -6.14 -15.67
N GLY A 32 6.16 -4.94 -15.88
CA GLY A 32 5.33 -4.62 -17.05
C GLY A 32 3.84 -4.46 -16.73
N GLU A 33 2.99 -5.02 -17.57
CA GLU A 33 1.54 -4.89 -17.46
C GLU A 33 0.87 -6.27 -17.36
N VAL A 34 -0.15 -6.36 -16.51
CA VAL A 34 -1.06 -7.50 -16.45
C VAL A 34 -2.39 -7.13 -17.10
N GLU A 35 -2.94 -8.04 -17.89
CA GLU A 35 -4.20 -7.83 -18.62
C GLU A 35 -5.25 -8.90 -18.28
N TRP A 36 -6.47 -8.44 -17.98
CA TRP A 36 -7.64 -9.28 -17.77
C TRP A 36 -8.80 -8.87 -18.66
N ASN A 37 -9.45 -9.87 -19.27
CA ASN A 37 -10.72 -9.67 -19.97
C ASN A 37 -11.84 -9.59 -18.93
N VAL A 38 -12.46 -8.41 -18.80
CA VAL A 38 -13.53 -8.15 -17.83
C VAL A 38 -14.92 -8.15 -18.48
N GLY A 39 -15.08 -8.87 -19.59
CA GLY A 39 -16.34 -9.03 -20.33
C GLY A 39 -16.70 -7.84 -21.22
N HIS A 40 -16.65 -6.61 -20.69
CA HIS A 40 -16.95 -5.37 -21.42
C HIS A 40 -15.69 -4.67 -21.98
N GLY A 41 -14.52 -5.24 -21.74
CA GLY A 41 -13.23 -4.68 -22.15
C GLY A 41 -12.05 -5.39 -21.48
N THR A 42 -10.89 -4.77 -21.57
CA THR A 42 -9.64 -5.24 -20.96
C THR A 42 -9.25 -4.31 -19.81
N LEU A 43 -9.01 -4.89 -18.63
CA LEU A 43 -8.36 -4.21 -17.52
C LEU A 43 -6.85 -4.44 -17.64
N SER A 44 -6.10 -3.37 -17.88
CA SER A 44 -4.63 -3.40 -17.94
C SER A 44 -4.06 -2.62 -16.75
N LEU A 45 -3.16 -3.25 -15.98
CA LEU A 45 -2.53 -2.66 -14.80
C LEU A 45 -1.01 -2.75 -14.91
N ARG A 46 -0.34 -1.61 -14.79
CA ARG A 46 1.13 -1.54 -14.73
C ARG A 46 1.63 -1.88 -13.34
N VAL A 47 2.55 -2.83 -13.27
CA VAL A 47 3.17 -3.34 -12.05
C VAL A 47 4.54 -2.68 -11.86
N PRO A 48 4.80 -2.01 -10.71
CA PRO A 48 6.10 -1.42 -10.40
C PRO A 48 7.09 -2.45 -9.83
N ASP A 49 8.36 -2.05 -9.71
CA ASP A 49 9.42 -2.87 -9.11
C ASP A 49 9.23 -3.08 -7.59
N GLU A 50 8.59 -2.12 -6.92
CA GLU A 50 8.31 -2.16 -5.48
C GLU A 50 6.83 -1.85 -5.20
N LEU A 51 6.22 -2.66 -4.33
CA LEU A 51 4.83 -2.52 -3.88
C LEU A 51 4.68 -2.99 -2.44
N HIS A 52 3.59 -2.57 -1.79
CA HIS A 52 3.16 -3.10 -0.50
C HIS A 52 2.20 -4.27 -0.72
N SER A 53 2.29 -5.32 0.11
CA SER A 53 1.42 -6.49 -0.01
C SER A 53 0.96 -6.98 1.36
N GLU A 54 -0.31 -7.36 1.43
CA GLU A 54 -0.91 -8.06 2.57
C GLU A 54 -1.56 -9.35 2.06
N ILE A 55 -1.50 -10.41 2.87
CA ILE A 55 -2.16 -11.70 2.60
C ILE A 55 -2.97 -12.05 3.82
N GLU A 56 -4.28 -12.23 3.63
CA GLU A 56 -5.22 -12.56 4.69
C GLU A 56 -5.95 -13.86 4.36
N VAL A 57 -6.20 -14.65 5.41
CA VAL A 57 -6.96 -15.90 5.31
C VAL A 57 -8.00 -15.93 6.41
N GLU A 58 -9.26 -16.00 6.02
CA GLU A 58 -10.39 -16.13 6.93
C GLU A 58 -11.10 -17.47 6.74
N ILE A 59 -11.52 -18.09 7.85
CA ILE A 59 -12.26 -19.34 7.86
C ILE A 59 -13.53 -19.13 8.70
N GLY A 60 -14.69 -19.19 8.04
CA GLY A 60 -15.99 -18.89 8.66
C GLY A 60 -17.14 -19.35 7.78
N ASP A 61 -18.31 -19.61 8.39
CA ASP A 61 -19.56 -19.98 7.68
C ASP A 61 -19.42 -21.12 6.65
N GLY A 62 -18.53 -22.08 6.93
CA GLY A 62 -18.24 -23.21 6.05
C GLY A 62 -17.47 -22.84 4.78
N ARG A 63 -16.81 -21.68 4.76
CA ARG A 63 -16.04 -21.15 3.63
C ARG A 63 -14.62 -20.81 4.07
N ILE A 64 -13.73 -20.75 3.08
CA ILE A 64 -12.38 -20.21 3.20
C ILE A 64 -12.33 -19.01 2.27
N GLU A 65 -11.86 -17.89 2.79
CA GLU A 65 -11.58 -16.67 2.04
C GLU A 65 -10.07 -16.42 2.07
N LEU A 66 -9.49 -16.17 0.90
CA LEU A 66 -8.09 -15.83 0.72
C LEU A 66 -8.05 -14.51 -0.03
N GLU A 67 -7.51 -13.49 0.61
CA GLU A 67 -7.30 -12.18 0.03
C GLU A 67 -5.81 -11.93 -0.19
N ILE A 68 -5.48 -11.39 -1.36
CA ILE A 68 -4.13 -10.94 -1.71
C ILE A 68 -4.26 -9.48 -2.11
N GLU A 69 -3.88 -8.60 -1.19
CA GLU A 69 -3.89 -7.17 -1.43
C GLU A 69 -2.50 -6.70 -1.89
N LEU A 70 -2.49 -5.82 -2.89
CA LEU A 70 -1.30 -5.22 -3.45
C LEU A 70 -1.55 -3.73 -3.67
N GLU A 71 -0.73 -2.88 -3.06
CA GLU A 71 -0.85 -1.43 -3.13
C GLU A 71 0.43 -0.80 -3.68
N TRP A 72 0.28 0.14 -4.62
CA TRP A 72 1.39 0.93 -5.13
C TRP A 72 0.96 2.30 -5.66
N SER A 73 1.93 3.23 -5.74
CA SER A 73 1.67 4.58 -6.25
C SER A 73 1.54 4.60 -7.78
N THR A 74 0.52 5.29 -8.27
CA THR A 74 0.34 5.60 -9.70
C THR A 74 1.02 6.92 -10.11
N ALA A 75 1.63 7.64 -9.16
CA ALA A 75 2.41 8.82 -9.47
C ALA A 75 3.59 8.43 -10.37
N ARG A 76 3.86 9.21 -11.42
CA ARG A 76 5.03 8.96 -12.26
C ARG A 76 6.28 9.07 -11.39
N LEU A 77 6.93 7.93 -11.11
CA LEU A 77 8.25 7.91 -10.51
C LEU A 77 9.17 8.72 -11.41
N ARG A 78 9.61 9.88 -10.91
CA ARG A 78 10.69 10.63 -11.55
C ARG A 78 11.89 9.69 -11.59
N PRO A 79 12.53 9.45 -12.75
CA PRO A 79 13.72 8.62 -12.82
C PRO A 79 14.72 9.10 -11.77
N ALA A 80 15.21 8.18 -10.94
CA ALA A 80 16.29 8.50 -10.01
C ALA A 80 17.48 9.03 -10.81
N PRO A 81 18.11 10.15 -10.40
CA PRO A 81 19.32 10.61 -11.07
C PRO A 81 20.36 9.48 -11.03
N PRO A 82 21.12 9.27 -12.12
CA PRO A 82 22.11 8.21 -12.19
C PRO A 82 23.08 8.35 -11.01
N LYS A 83 23.31 7.25 -10.29
CA LYS A 83 24.28 7.20 -9.21
C LYS A 83 25.65 7.57 -9.79
N PRO A 84 26.35 8.60 -9.27
CA PRO A 84 27.66 8.95 -9.78
C PRO A 84 28.60 7.75 -9.63
N PRO A 85 29.49 7.50 -10.60
CA PRO A 85 30.43 6.38 -10.51
C PRO A 85 31.26 6.49 -9.25
N ALA A 86 31.36 5.39 -8.50
CA ALA A 86 32.23 5.28 -7.35
C ALA A 86 33.68 5.27 -7.84
N GLY A 87 34.27 6.46 -7.96
CA GLY A 87 35.66 6.62 -8.42
C GLY A 87 35.93 7.96 -9.08
N ALA A 88 35.71 9.06 -8.36
CA ALA A 88 36.33 10.35 -8.68
C ALA A 88 36.82 10.95 -7.36
N GLU A 89 38.00 10.51 -6.95
CA GLU A 89 38.84 11.29 -6.04
C GLU A 89 39.39 12.47 -6.85
N GLU A 90 38.87 13.67 -6.60
CA GLU A 90 39.62 14.90 -6.89
C GLU A 90 39.68 15.72 -5.61
N LYS A 91 40.88 15.74 -5.04
CA LYS A 91 41.34 16.73 -4.07
C LYS A 91 41.46 18.07 -4.79
N GLU A 92 40.93 19.13 -4.21
CA GLU A 92 41.70 20.38 -4.07
C GLU A 92 41.08 21.29 -3.01
N GLU A 93 41.99 21.92 -2.27
CA GLU A 93 41.83 22.65 -1.02
C GLU A 93 42.08 24.15 -1.28
N SER A 94 41.72 25.01 -0.32
CA SER A 94 42.11 26.45 -0.18
C SER A 94 41.32 27.43 -1.07
N GLU A 95 40.80 28.60 -0.67
CA GLU A 95 41.11 29.63 0.36
C GLU A 95 39.85 30.57 0.42
N GLY A 96 39.35 31.13 1.53
CA GLY A 96 39.87 32.36 2.16
C GLY A 96 38.96 33.63 2.11
N LYS A 97 37.83 33.67 2.88
CA LYS A 97 37.34 34.79 3.77
C LYS A 97 36.78 36.15 3.14
N PRO A 98 36.08 37.08 3.87
CA PRO A 98 34.90 37.08 4.77
C PRO A 98 33.77 38.16 4.52
N ARG A 99 32.72 38.15 5.39
CA ARG A 99 31.76 39.23 5.83
C ARG A 99 30.38 39.24 5.12
N LYS A 100 29.22 39.55 5.72
CA LYS A 100 28.83 40.30 6.94
C LYS A 100 27.57 39.70 7.61
N ALA A 101 27.40 40.09 8.88
CA ALA A 101 26.32 39.78 9.80
C ALA A 101 24.91 40.30 9.44
N GLY A 102 23.90 39.56 9.90
CA GLY A 102 22.54 40.01 10.21
C GLY A 102 21.80 38.85 10.89
N GLN A 103 21.74 38.79 12.23
CA GLN A 103 20.55 39.11 13.04
C GLN A 103 19.29 38.35 12.57
N ARG A 104 18.57 37.51 13.35
CA ARG A 104 18.28 37.46 14.80
C ARG A 104 17.62 36.11 15.14
N LYS A 105 17.82 35.65 16.39
CA LYS A 105 16.89 35.07 17.40
C LYS A 105 15.76 34.14 16.88
N SER A 106 15.47 32.96 17.42
CA SER A 106 15.51 32.51 18.82
C SER A 106 15.23 31.00 18.90
N ALA A 107 15.88 30.30 19.84
CA ALA A 107 15.48 28.98 20.35
C ALA A 107 14.33 29.15 21.39
N PRO A 108 13.65 28.10 21.94
CA PRO A 108 14.28 26.90 22.49
C PRO A 108 13.53 25.57 22.22
N ALA A 109 14.11 24.51 22.77
CA ALA A 109 13.86 23.10 22.51
C ALA A 109 12.89 22.40 23.48
N LYS A 110 12.38 21.24 23.02
CA LYS A 110 12.00 20.00 23.75
C LYS A 110 10.74 20.04 24.66
N PRO A 111 10.17 18.89 25.11
CA PRO A 111 10.58 17.48 24.98
C PRO A 111 9.47 16.44 24.63
N LYS A 112 9.90 15.17 24.45
CA LYS A 112 9.10 13.93 24.53
C LYS A 112 8.61 13.65 25.97
N ARG A 113 7.41 13.08 26.14
CA ARG A 113 7.11 11.71 26.71
C ARG A 113 5.72 11.61 27.37
N ALA A 114 5.05 10.50 27.02
CA ALA A 114 4.29 9.53 27.83
C ALA A 114 3.24 10.00 28.86
N GLY A 115 2.07 9.34 28.83
CA GLY A 115 1.12 9.38 29.95
C GLY A 115 -0.16 8.57 29.70
N THR A 116 -0.16 7.34 30.18
CA THR A 116 -1.28 6.39 30.36
C THR A 116 -2.46 7.00 31.14
N GLY A 117 -3.70 6.60 30.84
CA GLY A 117 -4.86 6.98 31.65
C GLY A 117 -6.17 6.28 31.27
N THR A 118 -6.44 5.17 31.93
CA THR A 118 -7.67 4.36 31.96
C THR A 118 -8.87 5.11 32.54
N SER A 119 -10.07 4.95 31.96
CA SER A 119 -11.37 4.79 32.68
C SER A 119 -12.46 4.45 31.66
N THR A 120 -13.07 3.26 31.64
CA THR A 120 -14.04 2.63 32.57
C THR A 120 -15.51 3.04 32.32
N GLY A 121 -16.30 2.06 31.86
CA GLY A 121 -17.74 1.92 32.08
C GLY A 121 -18.64 2.70 31.11
N THR A 122 -19.85 2.29 30.72
CA THR A 122 -20.80 1.24 31.12
C THR A 122 -21.91 1.34 30.03
N ARG A 123 -22.48 0.31 29.39
CA ARG A 123 -23.59 -0.56 29.86
C ARG A 123 -24.02 -1.48 28.71
N ARG A 124 -24.43 -2.67 29.11
CA ARG A 124 -25.09 -3.75 28.38
C ARG A 124 -26.61 -3.56 28.43
N ALA A 125 -27.33 -3.83 27.34
CA ALA A 125 -28.76 -4.21 27.30
C ALA A 125 -29.11 -4.69 25.87
N THR A 126 -29.06 -6.00 25.59
CA THR A 126 -30.20 -6.94 25.51
C THR A 126 -31.23 -6.64 24.42
N SER A 127 -31.19 -7.41 23.33
CA SER A 127 -32.38 -7.79 22.56
C SER A 127 -32.41 -9.31 22.44
N ALA A 128 -33.29 -9.93 23.23
CA ALA A 128 -33.62 -11.34 23.11
C ALA A 128 -35.09 -11.46 22.72
N LYS A 129 -35.33 -12.35 21.75
CA LYS A 129 -36.46 -13.27 21.64
C LYS A 129 -37.74 -12.76 20.95
N ARG A 130 -38.04 -13.39 19.79
CA ARG A 130 -39.23 -14.26 19.67
C ARG A 130 -39.11 -15.24 18.49
N SER A 131 -39.49 -16.48 18.79
CA SER A 131 -39.58 -17.66 17.94
C SER A 131 -40.97 -17.80 17.30
N ALA A 132 -41.05 -18.53 16.17
CA ALA A 132 -42.13 -19.45 15.71
C ALA A 132 -42.06 -19.54 14.16
N ALA A 133 -41.69 -20.67 13.54
CA ALA A 133 -42.44 -21.91 13.29
C ALA A 133 -43.40 -21.81 12.08
N ALA A 134 -43.32 -22.85 11.23
CA ALA A 134 -43.85 -23.05 9.87
C ALA A 134 -45.40 -23.14 9.78
N PRO A 135 -46.04 -23.51 8.64
CA PRO A 135 -45.79 -24.73 7.83
C PRO A 135 -45.12 -24.51 6.47
#